data_AF-A0A0G4KQ66-F1
#
_entry.id   AF-A0A0G4KQ66-F1
#
_cell.length_a   1.000
_cell.length_b   1.000
_cell.length_c   1.000
_cell.angle_alpha   90.00
_cell.angle_beta   90.00
_cell.angle_gamma   90.00
#
_symmetry.space_group_name_H-M   'P 1'
#
loop_
_entity.id
_entity.type
_entity.pdbx_description
1 polymer ?
#
loop_
_entity_poly.entity_id
_entity_poly.type
_entity_poly.pdbx_seq_one_letter_code
_entity_poly.pdbx_strand_id
1 'polypeptide(L)'
;MGNDTDGNLLDALLLNSRRIGHGFALARHPYVMEQMKLRGVCLEVCPISNEVLGLTPRMNGHSIYNLLANDVNPLSRGVCLEVCPISNEVLGLTPRMNGHSIYNLLANDVHCTISSDNGTLFRSTLSHDFYQFMVGRQDTTLFGWKQLIQWSIKHACMEDKQRNKVTAVWEGLWETFLDKVIEQYSDLIGDDL
;
A
#
# COMPACT_ATOMS: atom_id res chain seq x y z
N MET A 1 -17.74 19.49 -7.91
CA MET A 1 -16.98 20.33 -8.85
C MET A 1 -15.55 20.44 -8.33
N GLY A 2 -14.56 20.24 -9.20
CA GLY A 2 -13.14 20.23 -8.82
C GLY A 2 -12.53 21.62 -8.75
N ASN A 3 -11.37 21.74 -8.10
CA ASN A 3 -10.53 22.94 -8.11
C ASN A 3 -9.49 22.87 -9.26
N ASP A 4 -8.68 23.92 -9.43
CA ASP A 4 -7.65 23.95 -10.48
C ASP A 4 -6.60 22.83 -10.35
N THR A 5 -6.41 22.26 -9.15
CA THR A 5 -5.46 21.16 -8.91
C THR A 5 -6.02 19.77 -9.26
N ASP A 6 -7.33 19.64 -9.50
CA ASP A 6 -7.95 18.39 -9.94
C ASP A 6 -7.55 18.01 -11.38
N GLY A 7 -7.15 18.99 -12.20
CA GLY A 7 -6.61 18.77 -13.55
C GLY A 7 -5.35 17.90 -13.56
N ASN A 8 -4.57 17.93 -12.48
CA ASN A 8 -3.36 17.12 -12.34
C ASN A 8 -3.62 15.62 -12.45
N LEU A 9 -4.81 15.13 -12.08
CA LEU A 9 -5.17 13.73 -12.24
C LEU A 9 -5.32 13.34 -13.71
N LEU A 10 -5.93 14.23 -14.51
CA LEU A 10 -6.08 14.03 -15.94
C LEU A 10 -4.73 14.15 -16.64
N ASP A 11 -3.92 15.15 -16.28
CA ASP A 11 -2.58 15.35 -16.82
C ASP A 11 -1.67 14.15 -16.52
N ALA A 12 -1.72 13.61 -15.29
CA ALA A 12 -0.99 12.39 -14.94
C ALA A 12 -1.38 11.21 -15.83
N LEU A 13 -2.67 11.04 -16.14
CA LEU A 13 -3.13 10.01 -17.07
C LEU A 13 -2.71 10.26 -18.52
N LEU A 14 -2.74 11.51 -18.98
CA LEU A 14 -2.29 11.90 -20.33
C LEU A 14 -0.78 11.72 -20.51
N LEU A 15 0.00 11.93 -19.45
CA LEU A 15 1.44 11.68 -19.39
C LEU A 15 1.79 10.19 -19.21
N ASN A 16 0.79 9.29 -19.25
CA ASN A 16 0.95 7.85 -19.05
C ASN A 16 1.61 7.49 -17.71
N SER A 17 1.32 8.25 -16.65
CA SER A 17 1.81 7.90 -15.32
C SER A 17 1.25 6.54 -14.90
N ARG A 18 2.11 5.66 -14.39
CA ARG A 18 1.71 4.34 -13.87
C ARG A 18 1.27 4.38 -12.42
N ARG A 19 1.57 5.48 -11.71
CA ARG A 19 1.19 5.70 -10.31
C ARG A 19 0.78 7.15 -10.09
N ILE A 20 -0.21 7.37 -9.23
CA ILE A 20 -0.66 8.71 -8.85
C ILE A 20 -0.57 8.84 -7.33
N GLY A 21 0.28 9.77 -6.88
CA GLY A 21 0.45 10.14 -5.48
C GLY A 21 -0.78 10.86 -4.91
N HIS A 22 -1.18 10.46 -3.70
CA HIS A 22 -2.31 10.91 -2.88
C HIS A 22 -3.70 10.75 -3.49
N GLY A 23 -3.87 11.10 -4.77
CA GLY A 23 -5.13 11.05 -5.52
C GLY A 23 -6.31 11.64 -4.79
N PHE A 24 -6.08 12.70 -4.01
CA PHE A 24 -7.05 13.21 -3.04
C PHE A 24 -8.43 13.51 -3.67
N ALA A 25 -8.39 14.07 -4.87
CA ALA A 25 -9.56 14.43 -5.65
C ALA A 25 -10.22 13.26 -6.39
N LEU A 26 -9.58 12.09 -6.48
CA LEU A 26 -10.00 11.01 -7.38
C LEU A 26 -11.45 10.55 -7.13
N ALA A 27 -11.88 10.52 -5.87
CA ALA A 27 -13.26 10.14 -5.52
C ALA A 27 -14.32 11.08 -6.12
N ARG A 28 -13.95 12.30 -6.51
CA ARG A 28 -14.83 13.26 -7.19
C ARG A 28 -14.84 13.10 -8.72
N HIS A 29 -13.98 12.25 -9.27
CA HIS A 29 -13.77 12.07 -10.71
C HIS A 29 -13.93 10.59 -11.13
N PRO A 30 -15.17 10.07 -11.20
CA PRO A 30 -15.45 8.67 -11.55
C PRO A 30 -14.85 8.24 -12.89
N TYR A 31 -14.86 9.13 -13.90
CA TYR A 31 -14.27 8.84 -15.21
C TYR A 31 -12.74 8.66 -15.13
N VAL A 32 -12.04 9.52 -14.37
CA VAL A 32 -10.59 9.39 -14.15
C VAL A 32 -10.29 8.08 -13.43
N MET A 33 -11.11 7.73 -12.43
CA MET A 33 -10.99 6.47 -11.70
C MET A 33 -11.17 5.25 -12.63
N GLU A 34 -12.17 5.28 -13.50
CA GLU A 34 -12.38 4.23 -14.52
C GLU A 34 -11.18 4.12 -15.46
N GLN A 35 -10.62 5.25 -15.93
CA GLN A 35 -9.43 5.26 -16.77
C GLN A 35 -8.19 4.72 -16.05
N MET A 36 -8.02 5.03 -14.76
CA MET A 36 -6.95 4.45 -13.94
C MET A 36 -7.11 2.92 -13.83
N LYS A 37 -8.32 2.42 -13.62
CA LYS A 37 -8.60 0.97 -13.58
C LYS A 37 -8.26 0.30 -14.92
N LEU A 38 -8.76 0.86 -16.03
CA LEU A 38 -8.51 0.32 -17.38
C LEU A 38 -7.01 0.28 -17.74
N ARG A 39 -6.25 1.27 -17.27
CA ARG A 39 -4.81 1.41 -17.57
C ARG A 39 -3.90 0.76 -16.53
N GLY A 40 -4.46 0.20 -15.45
CA GLY A 40 -3.68 -0.37 -14.34
C GLY A 40 -2.83 0.66 -13.60
N VAL A 41 -3.35 1.89 -13.43
CA VAL A 41 -2.63 2.99 -12.75
C VAL A 41 -2.86 2.90 -11.25
N CYS A 42 -1.77 2.66 -10.52
CA CYS A 42 -1.74 2.56 -9.07
C CYS A 42 -2.05 3.93 -8.42
N LEU A 43 -2.69 3.91 -7.24
CA LEU A 43 -3.01 5.11 -6.48
C LEU A 43 -2.36 5.08 -5.10
N GLU A 44 -1.27 5.79 -4.95
CA GLU A 44 -0.55 5.87 -3.69
C GLU A 44 -1.31 6.79 -2.72
N VAL A 45 -2.25 6.27 -1.94
CA VAL A 45 -2.94 7.08 -0.92
C VAL A 45 -2.33 6.83 0.44
N CYS A 46 -1.78 7.88 1.05
CA CYS A 46 -1.45 7.91 2.47
C CYS A 46 -2.61 8.59 3.24
N PRO A 47 -3.75 7.89 3.49
CA PRO A 47 -5.00 8.52 3.95
C PRO A 47 -4.85 9.26 5.27
N ILE A 48 -3.89 8.78 6.03
CA ILE A 48 -3.50 9.25 7.31
C ILE A 48 -2.71 10.57 7.15
N SER A 49 -1.57 10.60 6.45
CA SER A 49 -0.81 11.83 6.18
C SER A 49 -1.70 12.97 5.64
N ASN A 50 -2.68 12.63 4.81
CA ASN A 50 -3.67 13.58 4.28
C ASN A 50 -4.54 14.27 5.37
N GLU A 51 -4.82 13.64 6.50
CA GLU A 51 -5.56 14.27 7.60
C GLU A 51 -4.69 15.29 8.36
N VAL A 52 -3.41 14.99 8.61
CA VAL A 52 -2.49 15.87 9.35
C VAL A 52 -2.01 17.05 8.52
N LEU A 53 -1.82 16.86 7.22
CA LEU A 53 -1.54 17.95 6.29
C LEU A 53 -2.77 18.85 6.04
N GLY A 54 -3.90 18.59 6.72
CA GLY A 54 -5.13 19.36 6.60
C GLY A 54 -5.84 19.19 5.25
N LEU A 55 -5.46 18.16 4.47
CA LEU A 55 -6.11 17.86 3.19
C LEU A 55 -7.50 17.25 3.44
N THR A 56 -7.66 16.44 4.49
CA THR A 56 -8.96 15.93 4.98
C THR A 56 -9.17 16.29 6.46
N PRO A 57 -10.37 16.74 6.88
CA PRO A 57 -10.62 17.13 8.27
C PRO A 57 -10.77 15.96 9.26
N ARG A 58 -11.09 14.73 8.79
CA ARG A 58 -11.19 13.50 9.62
C ARG A 58 -10.94 12.24 8.79
N MET A 59 -10.18 11.27 9.30
CA MET A 59 -9.99 9.94 8.67
C MET A 59 -11.30 9.30 8.18
N ASN A 60 -12.37 9.34 8.98
CA ASN A 60 -13.68 8.74 8.61
C ASN A 60 -14.36 9.40 7.39
N GLY A 61 -13.92 10.60 6.98
CA GLY A 61 -14.38 11.28 5.77
C GLY A 61 -13.38 11.22 4.62
N HIS A 62 -12.29 10.45 4.77
CA HIS A 62 -11.23 10.37 3.77
C HIS A 62 -11.77 9.77 2.46
N SER A 63 -11.38 10.37 1.32
CA SER A 63 -11.85 9.97 -0.02
C SER A 63 -11.59 8.50 -0.34
N ILE A 64 -10.63 7.87 0.35
CA ILE A 64 -10.33 6.44 0.27
C ILE A 64 -11.56 5.57 0.53
N TYR A 65 -12.42 5.88 1.52
CA TYR A 65 -13.60 5.07 1.79
C TYR A 65 -14.61 5.14 0.65
N ASN A 66 -14.69 6.29 -0.03
CA ASN A 66 -15.48 6.41 -1.25
C ASN A 66 -14.83 5.66 -2.41
N LEU A 67 -13.50 5.67 -2.55
CA LEU A 67 -12.80 4.87 -3.57
C LEU A 67 -13.08 3.37 -3.39
N LEU A 68 -12.93 2.88 -2.16
CA LEU A 68 -13.19 1.49 -1.77
C LEU A 68 -14.65 1.08 -1.94
N ALA A 69 -15.59 1.93 -1.52
CA ALA A 69 -17.02 1.68 -1.70
C ALA A 69 -17.44 1.68 -3.17
N ASN A 70 -16.71 2.38 -4.05
CA ASN A 70 -16.88 2.33 -5.49
C ASN A 70 -16.03 1.22 -6.16
N ASP A 71 -15.25 0.45 -5.40
CA ASP A 71 -14.30 -0.59 -5.86
C ASP A 71 -14.76 -2.03 -5.55
N VAL A 72 -15.99 -2.24 -5.06
CA VAL A 72 -16.56 -3.58 -4.76
C VAL A 72 -16.87 -4.41 -6.04
N ASN A 73 -16.19 -4.15 -7.15
CA ASN A 73 -16.38 -4.80 -8.45
C ASN A 73 -15.05 -5.47 -8.90
N PRO A 74 -15.05 -6.74 -9.38
CA PRO A 74 -13.88 -7.54 -9.77
C PRO A 74 -12.93 -6.96 -10.86
N LEU A 75 -13.13 -5.72 -11.29
CA LEU A 75 -12.20 -4.93 -12.14
C LEU A 75 -11.15 -4.15 -11.31
N SER A 76 -11.08 -4.37 -9.99
CA SER A 76 -10.18 -3.74 -8.98
C SER A 76 -8.67 -3.95 -9.18
N ARG A 77 -8.24 -4.58 -10.29
CA ARG A 77 -6.84 -5.03 -10.48
C ARG A 77 -5.79 -3.92 -10.67
N GLY A 78 -6.20 -2.66 -10.81
CA GLY A 78 -5.33 -1.55 -11.17
C GLY A 78 -4.93 -0.59 -10.05
N VAL A 79 -5.64 -0.56 -8.93
CA VAL A 79 -5.41 0.41 -7.85
C VAL A 79 -4.69 -0.27 -6.70
N CYS A 80 -3.61 0.34 -6.21
CA CYS A 80 -2.82 -0.15 -5.08
C CYS A 80 -2.50 0.99 -4.15
N LEU A 81 -2.73 0.81 -2.85
CA LEU A 81 -2.61 1.84 -1.83
C LEU A 81 -1.28 1.74 -1.09
N GLU A 82 -0.52 2.82 -1.07
CA GLU A 82 0.72 2.89 -0.30
C GLU A 82 0.45 3.31 1.14
N VAL A 83 0.95 2.55 2.11
CA VAL A 83 0.73 2.78 3.53
C VAL A 83 2.07 2.98 4.24
N CYS A 84 2.12 3.94 5.16
CA CYS A 84 3.34 4.33 5.88
C CYS A 84 3.15 4.22 7.41
N PRO A 85 3.17 3.00 7.99
CA PRO A 85 2.81 2.73 9.38
C PRO A 85 3.45 3.67 10.42
N ILE A 86 4.76 3.91 10.35
CA ILE A 86 5.46 4.73 11.35
C ILE A 86 5.05 6.19 11.25
N SER A 87 5.08 6.75 10.04
CA SER A 87 4.65 8.13 9.77
C SER A 87 3.22 8.35 10.30
N ASN A 88 2.35 7.38 10.03
CA ASN A 88 0.95 7.39 10.44
C ASN A 88 0.76 7.40 11.97
N GLU A 89 1.58 6.65 12.72
CA GLU A 89 1.50 6.62 14.18
C GLU A 89 2.15 7.87 14.82
N VAL A 90 3.34 8.26 14.35
CA VAL A 90 4.10 9.41 14.88
C VAL A 90 3.34 10.72 14.69
N LEU A 91 2.66 10.89 13.56
CA LEU A 91 1.85 12.07 13.29
C LEU A 91 0.48 12.03 14.00
N GLY A 92 0.19 10.99 14.81
CA GLY A 92 -0.98 10.92 15.68
C GLY A 92 -2.29 10.56 14.96
N LEU A 93 -2.19 10.01 13.76
CA LEU A 93 -3.32 9.81 12.88
C LEU A 93 -3.91 8.40 12.95
N THR A 94 -3.05 7.43 13.23
CA THR A 94 -3.47 6.14 13.74
C THR A 94 -2.84 5.99 15.11
N PRO A 95 -3.63 6.05 16.20
CA PRO A 95 -3.07 6.08 17.55
C PRO A 95 -2.35 4.77 17.92
N ARG A 96 -2.66 3.67 17.24
CA ARG A 96 -2.03 2.35 17.39
C ARG A 96 -2.12 1.56 16.09
N MET A 97 -1.03 0.91 15.70
CA MET A 97 -1.01 0.09 14.49
C MET A 97 -2.15 -0.94 14.42
N ASN A 98 -2.56 -1.56 15.53
CA ASN A 98 -3.60 -2.61 15.53
C ASN A 98 -4.97 -2.17 14.97
N GLY A 99 -5.28 -0.87 15.04
CA GLY A 99 -6.48 -0.26 14.51
C GLY A 99 -6.31 0.33 13.11
N HIS A 100 -5.15 0.14 12.48
CA HIS A 100 -4.85 0.73 11.19
C HIS A 100 -5.78 0.17 10.10
N SER A 101 -6.29 1.06 9.25
CA SER A 101 -7.19 0.73 8.13
C SER A 101 -6.63 -0.28 7.13
N ILE A 102 -5.31 -0.49 7.07
CA ILE A 102 -4.66 -1.43 6.14
C ILE A 102 -5.17 -2.85 6.33
N TYR A 103 -5.48 -3.28 7.55
CA TYR A 103 -5.97 -4.64 7.78
C TYR A 103 -7.35 -4.86 7.17
N ASN A 104 -8.24 -3.86 7.26
CA ASN A 104 -9.55 -3.92 6.62
C ASN A 104 -9.43 -3.87 5.09
N LEU A 105 -8.48 -3.09 4.57
CA LEU A 105 -8.18 -3.03 3.14
C LEU A 105 -7.74 -4.40 2.60
N LEU A 106 -6.77 -5.02 3.28
CA LEU A 106 -6.28 -6.36 2.94
C LEU A 106 -7.38 -7.41 3.01
N ALA A 107 -8.24 -7.36 4.04
CA ALA A 107 -9.36 -8.27 4.19
C ALA A 107 -10.42 -8.15 3.06
N ASN A 108 -10.42 -7.04 2.32
CA ASN A 108 -11.32 -6.79 1.19
C ASN A 108 -10.59 -6.89 -0.17
N ASP A 109 -9.46 -7.60 -0.25
CA ASP A 109 -8.66 -7.80 -1.47
C ASP A 109 -8.20 -6.50 -2.14
N VAL A 110 -8.00 -5.45 -1.35
CA VAL A 110 -7.46 -4.19 -1.85
C VAL A 110 -5.94 -4.31 -1.84
N HIS A 111 -5.31 -4.15 -3.01
CA HIS A 111 -3.86 -4.16 -3.07
C HIS A 111 -3.30 -3.02 -2.22
N CYS A 112 -2.35 -3.36 -1.34
CA CYS A 112 -1.64 -2.39 -0.51
C CYS A 112 -0.13 -2.64 -0.58
N THR A 113 0.66 -1.59 -0.37
CA THR A 113 2.13 -1.63 -0.22
C THR A 113 2.54 -0.90 1.03
N ILE A 114 3.74 -1.22 1.55
CA ILE A 114 4.33 -0.53 2.69
C ILE A 114 5.48 0.36 2.21
N SER A 115 5.56 1.57 2.77
CA SER A 115 6.59 2.57 2.50
C SER A 115 7.02 3.23 3.80
N SER A 116 8.25 3.73 3.84
CA SER A 116 8.77 4.46 5.00
C SER A 116 8.44 5.95 4.97
N ASP A 117 7.78 6.44 3.91
CA ASP A 117 7.56 7.86 3.67
C ASP A 117 8.88 8.64 3.80
N ASN A 118 9.02 9.45 4.85
CA ASN A 118 10.23 10.20 5.18
C ASN A 118 11.05 9.52 6.29
N GLY A 119 11.62 8.35 6.00
CA GLY A 119 12.34 7.53 6.99
C GLY A 119 13.43 8.29 7.78
N THR A 120 14.15 9.22 7.15
CA THR A 120 15.14 10.08 7.83
C THR A 120 14.53 10.96 8.92
N LEU A 121 13.36 11.53 8.67
CA LEU A 121 12.67 12.40 9.63
C LEU A 121 12.20 11.61 10.85
N PHE A 122 11.72 10.39 10.62
CA PHE A 122 11.19 9.50 11.67
C PHE A 122 12.24 8.55 12.25
N ARG A 123 13.50 8.64 11.79
CA ARG A 123 14.60 7.73 12.14
C ARG A 123 14.21 6.25 11.95
N SER A 124 13.48 5.97 10.88
CA SER A 124 12.97 4.63 10.53
C SER A 124 13.53 4.15 9.20
N THR A 125 13.36 2.86 8.95
CA THR A 125 13.63 2.20 7.66
C THR A 125 12.41 1.39 7.27
N LEU A 126 12.34 0.97 6.01
CA LEU A 126 11.26 0.10 5.53
C LEU A 126 11.10 -1.18 6.39
N SER A 127 12.19 -1.74 6.93
CA SER A 127 12.13 -2.88 7.85
C SER A 127 11.37 -2.57 9.14
N HIS A 128 11.49 -1.35 9.67
CA HIS A 128 10.74 -0.93 10.85
C HIS A 128 9.24 -0.83 10.55
N ASP A 129 8.86 -0.29 9.39
CA ASP A 129 7.45 -0.21 8.97
C ASP A 129 6.83 -1.61 8.77
N PHE A 130 7.58 -2.53 8.14
CA PHE A 130 7.16 -3.93 8.01
C PHE A 130 7.05 -4.64 9.36
N TYR A 131 7.95 -4.34 10.30
CA TYR A 131 7.88 -4.87 11.67
C TYR A 131 6.62 -4.37 12.38
N GLN A 132 6.35 -3.07 12.34
CA GLN A 132 5.17 -2.48 12.97
C GLN A 132 3.87 -3.06 12.39
N PHE A 133 3.79 -3.21 11.06
CA PHE A 133 2.67 -3.88 10.41
C PHE A 133 2.49 -5.33 10.90
N MET A 134 3.57 -6.09 11.04
CA MET A 134 3.53 -7.47 11.50
C MET A 134 3.04 -7.58 12.95
N VAL A 135 3.62 -6.80 13.86
CA VAL A 135 3.27 -6.88 15.29
C VAL A 135 1.97 -6.17 15.62
N GLY A 136 1.44 -5.35 14.71
CA GLY A 136 0.18 -4.63 14.89
C GLY A 136 -1.02 -5.55 15.01
N ARG A 137 -1.02 -6.73 14.38
CA ARG A 137 -2.14 -7.69 14.44
C ARG A 137 -1.65 -9.14 14.41
N GLN A 138 -2.20 -9.96 15.31
CA GLN A 138 -1.81 -11.37 15.48
C GLN A 138 -2.17 -12.27 14.30
N ASP A 139 -3.16 -11.89 13.49
CA ASP A 139 -3.57 -12.60 12.27
C ASP A 139 -2.72 -12.21 11.03
N THR A 140 -1.70 -11.36 11.20
CA THR A 140 -0.75 -11.06 10.13
C THR A 140 0.26 -12.21 10.02
N THR A 141 0.26 -12.90 8.88
CA THR A 141 1.14 -14.04 8.61
C THR A 141 2.24 -13.69 7.62
N LEU A 142 3.23 -14.59 7.48
CA LEU A 142 4.24 -14.54 6.40
C LEU A 142 3.60 -14.40 5.01
N PHE A 143 2.39 -14.95 4.80
CA PHE A 143 1.64 -14.77 3.57
C PHE A 143 1.28 -13.30 3.32
N GLY A 144 0.76 -12.59 4.32
CA GLY A 144 0.45 -11.16 4.22
C GLY A 144 1.69 -10.34 3.88
N TRP A 145 2.84 -10.69 4.48
CA TRP A 145 4.13 -10.08 4.18
C TRP A 145 4.53 -10.28 2.70
N LYS A 146 4.50 -11.53 2.24
CA LYS A 146 4.81 -11.89 0.85
C LYS A 146 3.89 -11.14 -0.12
N GLN A 147 2.60 -11.05 0.21
CA GLN A 147 1.59 -10.44 -0.65
C GLN A 147 1.80 -8.93 -0.82
N LEU A 148 2.11 -8.20 0.26
CA LEU A 148 2.46 -6.77 0.20
C LEU A 148 3.67 -6.51 -0.70
N ILE A 149 4.69 -7.38 -0.63
CA ILE A 149 5.90 -7.25 -1.46
C ILE A 149 5.60 -7.59 -2.93
N GLN A 150 4.82 -8.64 -3.19
CA GLN A 150 4.42 -8.98 -4.56
C GLN A 150 3.63 -7.84 -5.21
N TRP A 151 2.76 -7.17 -4.45
CA TRP A 151 2.06 -5.99 -4.96
C TRP A 151 2.97 -4.79 -5.18
N SER A 152 4.00 -4.58 -4.35
CA SER A 152 4.96 -3.49 -4.60
C SER A 152 5.74 -3.70 -5.89
N ILE A 153 6.12 -4.94 -6.22
CA ILE A 153 6.76 -5.31 -7.48
C ILE A 153 5.77 -5.20 -8.65
N LYS A 154 4.53 -5.68 -8.47
CA LYS A 154 3.46 -5.63 -9.48
C LYS A 154 3.17 -4.21 -9.94
N HIS A 155 3.05 -3.29 -8.99
CA HIS A 155 2.66 -1.89 -9.22
C HIS A 155 3.84 -0.95 -9.41
N ALA A 156 5.08 -1.44 -9.35
CA ALA A 156 6.25 -0.65 -9.66
C ALA A 156 6.28 -0.18 -11.12
N CYS A 157 6.86 1.00 -11.36
CA CYS A 157 7.07 1.58 -12.69
C CYS A 157 8.14 0.84 -13.49
N MET A 158 7.89 -0.43 -13.82
CA MET A 158 8.79 -1.30 -14.57
C MET A 158 8.11 -1.82 -15.84
N GLU A 159 8.90 -2.02 -16.89
CA GLU A 159 8.47 -2.83 -18.03
C GLU A 159 8.29 -4.29 -17.63
N ASP A 160 7.47 -5.04 -18.36
CA ASP A 160 7.15 -6.43 -18.01
C ASP A 160 8.40 -7.32 -17.97
N LYS A 161 9.35 -7.10 -18.89
CA LYS A 161 10.63 -7.84 -18.90
C LYS A 161 11.46 -7.56 -17.64
N GLN A 162 11.52 -6.30 -17.21
CA GLN A 162 12.24 -5.91 -15.99
C GLN A 162 11.52 -6.46 -14.75
N ARG A 163 10.19 -6.35 -14.70
CA ARG A 163 9.37 -6.86 -13.61
C ARG A 163 9.54 -8.37 -13.43
N ASN A 164 9.50 -9.14 -14.53
CA ASN A 164 9.70 -10.59 -14.47
C ASN A 164 11.09 -10.95 -13.96
N LYS A 165 12.13 -10.22 -14.39
CA LYS A 165 13.49 -10.40 -13.88
C LYS A 165 13.59 -10.10 -12.38
N VAL A 166 13.03 -8.98 -11.94
CA VAL A 166 13.04 -8.58 -10.52
C VAL A 166 12.25 -9.58 -9.68
N THR A 167 11.08 -10.02 -10.17
CA THR A 167 10.24 -11.02 -9.49
C THR A 167 11.01 -12.32 -9.28
N ALA A 168 11.65 -12.86 -10.33
CA ALA A 168 12.42 -14.09 -10.23
C ALA A 168 13.61 -13.98 -9.26
N VAL A 169 14.33 -12.85 -9.29
CA VAL A 169 15.42 -12.60 -8.33
C VAL A 169 14.88 -12.53 -6.90
N TRP A 170 13.79 -11.78 -6.70
CA TRP A 170 13.17 -11.62 -5.39
C TRP A 170 12.61 -12.94 -4.85
N GLU A 171 12.00 -13.77 -5.69
CA GLU A 171 11.51 -15.10 -5.29
C GLU A 171 12.67 -15.98 -4.80
N GLY A 172 13.82 -15.98 -5.47
CA GLY A 172 15.01 -16.70 -4.99
C GLY A 172 15.54 -16.17 -3.65
N LEU A 173 15.53 -14.84 -3.45
CA LEU A 173 15.88 -14.22 -2.17
C LEU A 173 14.87 -14.56 -1.07
N TRP A 174 13.59 -14.66 -1.42
CA TRP A 174 12.51 -15.05 -0.51
C TRP A 174 12.68 -16.48 -0.01
N GLU A 175 12.95 -17.44 -0.90
CA GLU A 175 13.24 -18.83 -0.50
C GLU A 175 14.48 -18.90 0.39
N THR A 176 15.57 -18.21 0.03
CA THR A 176 16.79 -18.13 0.87
C THR A 176 16.49 -17.53 2.25
N PHE A 177 15.58 -16.56 2.32
CA PHE A 177 15.14 -15.99 3.60
C PHE A 177 14.36 -17.01 4.42
N LEU A 178 13.43 -17.75 3.82
CA LEU A 178 12.67 -18.81 4.50
C LEU A 178 13.61 -19.90 5.04
N ASP A 179 14.57 -20.36 4.25
CA ASP A 179 15.57 -21.36 4.67
C ASP A 179 16.32 -20.90 5.93
N LYS A 180 16.76 -19.64 5.97
CA LYS A 180 17.44 -19.06 7.13
C LYS A 180 16.55 -18.94 8.35
N VAL A 181 15.27 -18.59 8.17
CA VAL A 181 14.30 -18.53 9.28
C VAL A 181 14.08 -19.93 9.86
N ILE A 182 13.91 -20.95 9.01
CA ILE A 182 13.75 -22.33 9.44
C ILE A 182 15.01 -22.81 10.16
N GLU A 183 16.20 -22.60 9.59
CA GLU A 183 17.47 -22.98 10.21
C GLU A 183 17.63 -22.33 11.60
N GLN A 184 17.38 -21.02 11.71
CA GLN A 184 17.61 -20.26 12.94
C GLN A 184 16.57 -20.53 14.04
N TYR A 185 15.32 -20.79 13.67
CA TYR A 185 14.21 -20.87 14.63
C TYR A 185 13.53 -22.24 14.68
N SER A 186 14.09 -23.26 14.02
CA SER A 186 13.59 -24.65 14.06
C SER A 186 13.39 -25.15 15.49
N ASP A 187 14.32 -24.87 16.41
CA ASP A 187 14.23 -25.28 17.81
C ASP A 187 13.08 -24.63 18.60
N LEU A 188 12.50 -23.53 18.09
CA LEU A 188 11.33 -22.86 18.70
C LEU A 188 10.00 -23.43 18.20
N ILE A 189 10.03 -24.16 17.07
CA ILE A 189 8.90 -24.88 16.52
C ILE A 189 8.95 -26.25 17.18
N GLY A 190 8.30 -26.41 18.34
CA GLY A 190 8.17 -27.71 18.98
C GLY A 190 7.59 -28.75 18.02
N ASP A 191 7.75 -30.05 18.33
CA ASP A 191 7.37 -31.21 17.50
C ASP A 191 5.89 -31.27 17.02
N ASP A 192 5.07 -30.26 17.30
CA ASP A 192 3.69 -30.14 16.87
C ASP A 192 3.57 -29.39 15.52
N LEU A 193 3.93 -30.08 14.44
CA LEU A 193 3.43 -29.85 13.08
C LEU A 193 2.85 -31.14 12.50
#